data_AF-A0A4U1ZEB1-F1
#
_entry.id   AF-A0A4U1ZEB1-F1
#
_cell.length_a   1.000
_cell.length_b   1.000
_cell.length_c   1.000
_cell.angle_alpha   90.00
_cell.angle_beta   90.00
_cell.angle_gamma   90.00
#
_symmetry.space_group_name_H-M   'P 1'
#
loop_
_entity.id
_entity.type
_entity.pdbx_description
1 polymer ?
#
loop_
_entity_poly.entity_id
_entity_poly.type
_entity_poly.pdbx_seq_one_letter_code
_entity_poly.pdbx_strand_id
1 'polypeptide(L)'
;MHYLNNGSQVENVPPLKPRVGTRGYFTENNDDGSPSYPGQDWFNAVIREFQTALTAKGVAFDPDKFDHLQKLLEASAVNSLQYRVGQKAEIHSAQIPDWLLKADGSNGISRTVDDVLWAHASTSGLVIDQATKDANPEQYAMYYGDGDGSTTFSLPNWYLGHFARGNPAGVALGETQDSQNKAHAHSININTSSAAAVAPSGSGRYIEGFSGGTATQSEGGTEARPKSGNINICIERGKIPV
;
A
#
# COMPACT_ATOMS: atom_id res chain seq x y z
N MET A 1 10.68 11.54 -30.16
CA MET A 1 10.67 11.90 -31.59
C MET A 1 10.05 13.29 -31.72
N HIS A 2 10.79 14.28 -32.21
CA HIS A 2 10.26 15.64 -32.43
C HIS A 2 9.64 15.78 -33.81
N TYR A 3 8.78 16.78 -33.99
CA TYR A 3 8.34 17.19 -35.33
C TYR A 3 9.52 17.73 -36.13
N LEU A 4 9.50 17.49 -37.45
CA LEU A 4 10.49 18.05 -38.36
C LEU A 4 10.51 19.59 -38.25
N ASN A 5 11.69 20.17 -38.06
CA ASN A 5 11.89 21.60 -37.78
C ASN A 5 13.05 22.22 -38.59
N ASN A 6 13.27 21.73 -39.82
CA ASN A 6 14.36 22.18 -40.70
C ASN A 6 13.93 23.20 -41.77
N GLY A 7 12.70 23.72 -41.69
CA GLY A 7 12.12 24.66 -42.65
C GLY A 7 11.38 24.01 -43.81
N SER A 8 11.41 22.68 -43.94
CA SER A 8 10.67 21.94 -44.99
C SER A 8 9.33 21.38 -44.52
N GLN A 9 9.01 21.54 -43.24
CA GLN A 9 7.76 21.06 -42.65
C GLN A 9 6.55 21.91 -43.08
N VAL A 10 5.36 21.31 -42.97
CA VAL A 10 4.07 22.00 -43.10
C VAL A 10 3.43 22.20 -41.74
N GLU A 11 2.63 23.26 -41.58
CA GLU A 11 1.99 23.60 -40.28
C GLU A 11 0.90 22.61 -39.88
N ASN A 12 0.11 22.13 -40.84
CA ASN A 12 -1.01 21.24 -40.59
C ASN A 12 -0.65 19.80 -40.96
N VAL A 13 -1.11 18.84 -40.15
CA VAL A 13 -0.93 17.41 -40.42
C VAL A 13 -1.55 17.08 -41.79
N PRO A 14 -0.78 16.56 -42.76
CA PRO A 14 -1.32 16.16 -44.04
C PRO A 14 -2.39 15.07 -43.89
N PRO A 15 -3.41 15.04 -44.76
CA PRO A 15 -4.35 13.93 -44.80
C PRO A 15 -3.61 12.62 -45.09
N LEU A 16 -3.99 11.56 -44.38
CA LEU A 16 -3.42 10.23 -44.59
C LEU A 16 -3.66 9.77 -46.03
N LYS A 17 -2.59 9.41 -46.74
CA LYS A 17 -2.73 8.82 -48.07
C LYS A 17 -3.21 7.37 -47.96
N PRO A 18 -3.97 6.87 -48.95
CA PRO A 18 -4.28 5.45 -49.01
C PRO A 18 -3.00 4.60 -48.98
N ARG A 19 -3.04 3.49 -48.24
CA ARG A 19 -1.93 2.53 -48.25
C ARG A 19 -1.88 1.87 -49.63
N VAL A 20 -0.70 1.84 -50.23
CA VAL A 20 -0.43 1.19 -51.52
C VAL A 20 0.51 0.02 -51.28
N GLY A 21 0.25 -1.13 -51.92
CA GLY A 21 1.08 -2.33 -51.83
C GLY A 21 0.70 -3.30 -50.72
N THR A 22 1.45 -4.41 -50.64
CA THR A 22 1.29 -5.48 -49.65
C THR A 22 2.16 -5.19 -48.41
N ARG A 23 1.74 -5.64 -47.22
CA ARG A 23 2.55 -5.51 -45.99
C ARG A 23 3.90 -6.23 -46.15
N GLY A 24 4.99 -5.55 -45.81
CA GLY A 24 6.36 -6.08 -45.88
C GLY A 24 7.31 -5.40 -44.87
N TYR A 25 8.58 -5.79 -44.93
CA TYR A 25 9.69 -5.23 -44.13
C TYR A 25 10.62 -4.39 -45.01
N PHE A 26 11.48 -3.57 -44.37
CA PHE A 26 12.52 -2.86 -45.08
C PHE A 26 13.55 -3.83 -45.67
N THR A 27 14.03 -3.54 -46.89
CA THR A 27 15.04 -4.29 -47.62
C THR A 27 16.08 -3.32 -48.18
N GLU A 28 17.36 -3.68 -48.08
CA GLU A 28 18.43 -2.98 -48.80
C GLU A 28 18.41 -3.29 -50.31
N ASN A 29 17.75 -4.40 -50.70
CA ASN A 29 17.66 -4.87 -52.07
C ASN A 29 16.35 -5.66 -52.27
N ASN A 30 15.33 -5.02 -52.83
CA ASN A 30 14.09 -5.71 -53.21
C ASN A 30 14.27 -6.52 -54.51
N ASP A 31 13.19 -7.16 -54.99
CA ASP A 31 13.21 -7.96 -56.23
C ASP A 31 13.62 -7.14 -57.47
N ASP A 32 13.47 -5.82 -57.42
CA ASP A 32 13.85 -4.86 -58.47
C ASP A 32 15.22 -4.20 -58.23
N GLY A 33 16.02 -4.71 -57.29
CA GLY A 33 17.36 -4.19 -57.04
C GLY A 33 17.41 -2.89 -56.21
N SER A 34 16.28 -2.43 -55.66
CA SER A 34 16.12 -1.11 -55.04
C SER A 34 15.94 -1.18 -53.52
N PRO A 35 16.47 -0.22 -52.74
CA PRO A 35 16.22 -0.15 -51.32
C PRO A 35 14.80 0.36 -51.03
N SER A 36 14.20 -0.15 -49.97
CA SER A 36 12.94 0.37 -49.46
C SER A 36 13.16 1.65 -48.64
N TYR A 37 12.29 2.65 -48.80
CA TYR A 37 12.35 3.89 -48.02
C TYR A 37 10.96 4.26 -47.47
N PRO A 38 10.86 4.67 -46.19
CA PRO A 38 9.59 5.13 -45.61
C PRO A 38 9.19 6.50 -46.15
N GLY A 39 7.89 6.69 -46.39
CA GLY A 39 7.32 7.99 -46.75
C GLY A 39 7.00 8.87 -45.53
N GLN A 40 6.63 10.12 -45.78
CA GLN A 40 6.26 11.11 -44.75
C GLN A 40 5.19 10.60 -43.76
N ASP A 41 4.19 9.86 -44.23
CA ASP A 41 3.08 9.37 -43.39
C ASP A 41 3.58 8.35 -42.36
N TRP A 42 4.61 7.58 -42.71
CA TRP A 42 5.25 6.63 -41.80
C TRP A 42 5.99 7.37 -40.68
N PHE A 43 6.80 8.38 -41.01
CA PHE A 43 7.50 9.18 -39.99
C PHE A 43 6.52 9.95 -39.09
N ASN A 44 5.48 10.56 -39.67
CA ASN A 44 4.45 11.27 -38.91
C ASN A 44 3.64 10.33 -38.00
N ALA A 45 3.44 9.07 -38.39
CA ALA A 45 2.82 8.07 -37.52
C ALA A 45 3.74 7.76 -36.33
N VAL A 46 5.03 7.47 -36.57
CA VAL A 46 6.00 7.19 -35.51
C VAL A 46 6.13 8.37 -34.54
N ILE A 47 6.26 9.61 -35.04
CA ILE A 47 6.33 10.81 -34.19
C ILE A 47 5.07 10.91 -33.30
N ARG A 48 3.88 10.71 -33.86
CA ARG A 48 2.62 10.80 -33.11
C ARG A 48 2.47 9.70 -32.08
N GLU A 49 2.83 8.46 -32.38
CA GLU A 49 2.80 7.35 -31.41
C GLU A 49 3.70 7.66 -30.21
N PHE A 50 4.94 8.12 -30.46
CA PHE A 50 5.86 8.49 -29.39
C PHE A 50 5.36 9.69 -28.57
N GLN A 51 4.88 10.75 -29.22
CA GLN A 51 4.34 11.91 -28.50
C GLN A 51 3.09 11.56 -27.69
N THR A 52 2.19 10.76 -28.26
CA THR A 52 0.98 10.27 -27.56
C THR A 52 1.36 9.46 -26.33
N ALA A 53 2.35 8.57 -26.44
CA ALA A 53 2.84 7.80 -25.30
C ALA A 53 3.43 8.68 -24.20
N LEU A 54 4.25 9.67 -24.55
CA LEU A 54 4.82 10.63 -23.60
C LEU A 54 3.75 11.45 -22.90
N THR A 55 2.82 12.04 -23.66
CA THR A 55 1.69 12.81 -23.12
C THR A 55 0.81 11.97 -22.21
N ALA A 56 0.48 10.73 -22.60
CA ALA A 56 -0.33 9.82 -21.79
C ALA A 56 0.31 9.48 -20.45
N LYS A 57 1.64 9.60 -20.33
CA LYS A 57 2.41 9.37 -19.10
C LYS A 57 2.88 10.67 -18.43
N GLY A 58 2.42 11.84 -18.89
CA GLY A 58 2.79 13.14 -18.31
C GLY A 58 4.27 13.51 -18.50
N VAL A 59 4.98 12.83 -19.41
CA VAL A 59 6.39 13.13 -19.69
C VAL A 59 6.44 14.27 -20.70
N ALA A 60 6.91 15.44 -20.27
CA ALA A 60 7.11 16.58 -21.16
C ALA A 60 8.18 16.26 -22.21
N PHE A 61 7.85 16.50 -23.48
CA PHE A 61 8.80 16.36 -24.58
C PHE A 61 9.70 17.60 -24.66
N ASP A 62 11.00 17.36 -24.84
CA ASP A 62 12.05 18.40 -24.96
C ASP A 62 12.92 18.02 -26.16
N PRO A 63 12.92 18.80 -27.27
CA PRO A 63 13.67 18.45 -28.47
C PRO A 63 15.18 18.39 -28.28
N ASP A 64 15.72 18.99 -27.22
CA ASP A 64 17.17 19.05 -26.94
C ASP A 64 17.65 17.93 -26.02
N LYS A 65 16.78 16.95 -25.72
CA LYS A 65 17.07 15.79 -24.88
C LYS A 65 16.83 14.48 -25.62
N PHE A 66 17.51 13.43 -25.19
CA PHE A 66 17.42 12.09 -25.79
C PHE A 66 17.04 11.02 -24.75
N ASP A 67 16.47 11.42 -23.62
CA ASP A 67 16.15 10.56 -22.48
C ASP A 67 14.65 10.25 -22.32
N HIS A 68 13.78 10.70 -23.25
CA HIS A 68 12.33 10.54 -23.08
C HIS A 68 11.86 9.09 -23.06
N LEU A 69 12.53 8.17 -23.75
CA LEU A 69 12.17 6.75 -23.71
C LEU A 69 12.47 6.16 -22.32
N GLN A 70 13.61 6.52 -21.73
CA GLN A 70 13.94 6.15 -20.36
C GLN A 70 12.88 6.71 -19.39
N LYS A 71 12.58 8.01 -19.48
CA LYS A 71 11.55 8.66 -18.66
C LYS A 71 10.17 8.02 -18.83
N LEU A 72 9.81 7.62 -20.05
CA LEU A 72 8.55 6.91 -20.34
C LEU A 72 8.48 5.57 -19.61
N LEU A 73 9.57 4.80 -19.63
CA LEU A 73 9.65 3.50 -18.96
C LEU A 73 9.62 3.66 -17.43
N GLU A 74 10.34 4.66 -16.89
CA GLU A 74 10.31 5.01 -15.47
C GLU A 74 8.88 5.40 -15.04
N ALA A 75 8.23 6.30 -15.78
CA ALA A 75 6.83 6.68 -15.52
C ALA A 75 5.86 5.49 -15.65
N SER A 76 6.16 4.54 -16.52
CA SER A 76 5.34 3.33 -16.68
C SER A 76 5.53 2.35 -15.51
N ALA A 77 6.73 2.25 -14.94
CA ALA A 77 7.00 1.46 -13.74
C ALA A 77 6.26 2.02 -12.51
N VAL A 78 6.13 3.36 -12.40
CA VAL A 78 5.34 4.04 -11.36
C VAL A 78 3.86 3.63 -11.42
N ASN A 79 3.31 3.31 -12.58
CA ASN A 79 1.92 2.86 -12.70
C ASN A 79 1.66 1.53 -11.97
N SER A 80 2.68 0.68 -11.82
CA SER A 80 2.56 -0.56 -11.02
C SER A 80 2.46 -0.29 -9.52
N LEU A 81 3.03 0.81 -9.03
CA LEU A 81 2.96 1.20 -7.62
C LEU A 81 1.56 1.68 -7.26
N GLN A 82 0.90 2.43 -8.14
CA GLN A 82 -0.45 2.93 -7.89
C GLN A 82 -1.45 1.81 -7.61
N TYR A 83 -1.33 0.66 -8.29
CA TYR A 83 -2.17 -0.52 -8.00
C TYR A 83 -1.92 -1.16 -6.64
N ARG A 84 -0.81 -0.81 -5.98
CA ARG A 84 -0.44 -1.30 -4.65
C ARG A 84 -0.69 -0.30 -3.54
N VAL A 85 -1.17 0.92 -3.84
CA VAL A 85 -1.42 1.95 -2.82
C VAL A 85 -2.26 1.38 -1.67
N GLY A 86 -1.84 1.67 -0.43
CA GLY A 86 -2.53 1.23 0.78
C GLY A 86 -2.30 -0.24 1.16
N GLN A 87 -1.62 -1.03 0.33
CA GLN A 87 -1.29 -2.41 0.69
C GLN A 87 -0.27 -2.47 1.84
N LYS A 88 -0.48 -3.43 2.73
CA LYS A 88 0.49 -3.80 3.76
C LYS A 88 1.67 -4.53 3.12
N ALA A 89 2.87 -3.99 3.30
CA ALA A 89 4.12 -4.61 2.87
C ALA A 89 4.94 -5.07 4.09
N GLU A 90 5.47 -6.29 4.00
CA GLU A 90 6.30 -6.92 5.02
C GLU A 90 7.76 -6.92 4.54
N ILE A 91 8.63 -6.18 5.24
CA ILE A 91 9.99 -5.89 4.80
C ILE A 91 11.01 -6.47 5.78
N HIS A 92 11.77 -7.46 5.33
CA HIS A 92 12.90 -8.04 6.06
C HIS A 92 14.19 -7.24 5.80
N SER A 93 14.15 -5.94 6.05
CA SER A 93 15.27 -5.02 5.91
C SER A 93 15.09 -3.82 6.85
N ALA A 94 16.20 -3.30 7.38
CA ALA A 94 16.21 -2.05 8.13
C ALA A 94 16.03 -0.82 7.22
N GLN A 95 16.47 -0.91 5.96
CA GLN A 95 16.30 0.13 4.97
C GLN A 95 14.91 -0.02 4.33
N ILE A 96 14.09 1.03 4.46
CA ILE A 96 12.74 1.09 3.90
C ILE A 96 12.83 1.86 2.56
N PRO A 97 12.45 1.25 1.43
CA PRO A 97 12.39 1.93 0.14
C PRO A 97 11.46 3.15 0.13
N ASP A 98 11.77 4.17 -0.67
CA ASP A 98 11.07 5.46 -0.68
C ASP A 98 9.60 5.39 -1.09
N TRP A 99 9.18 4.35 -1.82
CA TRP A 99 7.78 4.09 -2.17
C TRP A 99 6.95 3.48 -1.03
N LEU A 100 7.57 3.25 0.13
CA LEU A 100 6.93 2.74 1.34
C LEU A 100 7.01 3.76 2.46
N LEU A 101 5.99 3.76 3.33
CA LEU A 101 6.05 4.43 4.64
C LEU A 101 5.91 3.39 5.74
N LYS A 102 6.67 3.55 6.82
CA LYS A 102 6.56 2.67 7.98
C LYS A 102 5.19 2.85 8.62
N ALA A 103 4.51 1.74 8.89
CA ALA A 103 3.15 1.74 9.42
C ALA A 103 3.17 1.77 10.95
N ASP A 104 3.83 2.77 11.55
CA ASP A 104 4.09 2.89 12.98
C ASP A 104 3.25 3.96 13.70
N GLY A 105 2.16 4.39 13.07
CA GLY A 105 1.31 5.45 13.62
C GLY A 105 1.83 6.86 13.40
N SER A 106 2.94 7.03 12.65
CA SER A 106 3.49 8.35 12.32
C SER A 106 2.40 9.33 11.88
N ASN A 107 2.37 10.50 12.52
CA ASN A 107 1.51 11.64 12.19
C ASN A 107 2.32 12.71 11.44
N GLY A 108 1.64 13.61 10.74
CA GLY A 108 2.28 14.69 9.98
C GLY A 108 2.68 14.29 8.56
N ILE A 109 2.16 13.18 8.03
CA ILE A 109 2.42 12.77 6.64
C ILE A 109 1.72 13.75 5.69
N SER A 110 2.45 14.30 4.72
CA SER A 110 1.93 15.35 3.86
C SER A 110 0.91 14.82 2.85
N ARG A 111 -0.30 15.38 2.84
CA ARG A 111 -1.33 15.05 1.84
C ARG A 111 -0.96 15.48 0.42
N THR A 112 -0.01 16.41 0.27
CA THR A 112 0.47 16.86 -1.05
C THR A 112 1.57 15.94 -1.57
N VAL A 113 2.54 15.61 -0.73
CA VAL A 113 3.63 14.69 -1.11
C VAL A 113 3.09 13.28 -1.29
N ASP A 114 2.16 12.85 -0.43
CA ASP A 114 1.55 11.52 -0.42
C ASP A 114 0.10 11.52 -0.91
N ASP A 115 -0.21 12.37 -1.90
CA ASP A 115 -1.54 12.55 -2.50
C ASP A 115 -2.24 11.24 -2.91
N VAL A 116 -1.53 10.31 -3.54
CA VAL A 116 -2.06 9.02 -3.99
C VAL A 116 -2.48 8.18 -2.79
N LEU A 117 -1.64 8.11 -1.75
CA LEU A 117 -1.96 7.39 -0.52
C LEU A 117 -3.09 8.07 0.25
N TRP A 118 -3.10 9.40 0.32
CA TRP A 118 -4.16 10.15 0.98
C TRP A 118 -5.51 9.97 0.27
N ALA A 119 -5.54 10.00 -1.05
CA ALA A 119 -6.73 9.74 -1.84
C ALA A 119 -7.26 8.32 -1.60
N HIS A 120 -6.36 7.33 -1.52
CA HIS A 120 -6.72 5.97 -1.14
C HIS A 120 -7.31 5.91 0.29
N ALA A 121 -6.62 6.49 1.28
CA ALA A 121 -7.09 6.51 2.66
C ALA A 121 -8.50 7.14 2.76
N SER A 122 -8.70 8.31 2.14
CA SER A 122 -9.96 9.05 2.16
C SER A 122 -11.15 8.27 1.57
N THR A 123 -10.88 7.38 0.62
CA THR A 123 -11.92 6.56 -0.04
C THR A 123 -12.08 5.17 0.59
N SER A 124 -11.13 4.75 1.45
CA SER A 124 -11.14 3.43 2.09
C SER A 124 -12.20 3.26 3.17
N GLY A 125 -12.76 4.36 3.70
CA GLY A 125 -13.62 4.34 4.88
C GLY A 125 -12.87 4.11 6.20
N LEU A 126 -11.53 4.17 6.19
CA LEU A 126 -10.66 3.95 7.35
C LEU A 126 -9.97 5.23 7.83
N VAL A 127 -10.56 6.40 7.57
CA VAL A 127 -10.08 7.67 8.14
C VAL A 127 -10.97 8.05 9.32
N ILE A 128 -10.33 8.39 10.44
CA ILE A 128 -10.99 8.94 11.62
C ILE A 128 -10.33 10.24 12.04
N ASP A 129 -11.02 10.98 12.91
CA ASP A 129 -10.46 12.14 13.60
C ASP A 129 -9.18 11.76 14.39
N GLN A 130 -8.14 12.58 14.26
CA GLN A 130 -6.83 12.33 14.86
C GLN A 130 -6.90 12.26 16.39
N ALA A 131 -7.70 13.13 17.04
CA ALA A 131 -7.82 13.11 18.49
C ALA A 131 -8.49 11.81 18.98
N THR A 132 -9.48 11.29 18.22
CA THR A 132 -10.11 9.99 18.49
C THR A 132 -9.10 8.85 18.42
N LYS A 133 -8.23 8.88 17.41
CA LYS A 133 -7.15 7.90 17.26
C LYS A 133 -6.15 7.97 18.40
N ASP A 134 -5.71 9.17 18.75
CA ASP A 134 -4.72 9.41 19.81
C ASP A 134 -5.24 9.01 21.19
N ALA A 135 -6.55 9.16 21.43
CA ALA A 135 -7.19 8.75 22.67
C ALA A 135 -7.23 7.22 22.86
N ASN A 136 -7.34 6.46 21.77
CA ASN A 136 -7.45 4.99 21.81
C ASN A 136 -6.58 4.34 20.71
N PRO A 137 -5.23 4.43 20.82
CA PRO A 137 -4.33 4.08 19.73
C PRO A 137 -4.39 2.59 19.35
N GLU A 138 -4.60 1.69 20.31
CA GLU A 138 -4.76 0.24 20.03
C GLU A 138 -6.09 -0.09 19.36
N GLN A 139 -7.19 0.60 19.73
CA GLN A 139 -8.51 0.38 19.12
C GLN A 139 -8.51 0.81 17.66
N TYR A 140 -7.84 1.93 17.36
CA TYR A 140 -7.82 2.53 16.03
C TYR A 140 -6.49 2.33 15.30
N ALA A 141 -5.73 1.31 15.69
CA ALA A 141 -4.42 1.05 15.11
C ALA A 141 -4.47 0.81 13.60
N MET A 142 -5.57 0.26 13.06
CA MET A 142 -5.69 -0.02 11.63
C MET A 142 -6.24 1.17 10.82
N TYR A 143 -6.58 2.28 11.47
CA TYR A 143 -7.14 3.47 10.82
C TYR A 143 -6.05 4.48 10.47
N TYR A 144 -6.30 5.26 9.42
CA TYR A 144 -5.63 6.54 9.20
C TYR A 144 -6.27 7.59 10.11
N GLY A 145 -5.47 8.52 10.61
CA GLY A 145 -6.00 9.73 11.26
C GLY A 145 -5.98 10.88 10.28
N ASP A 146 -6.92 11.81 10.39
CA ASP A 146 -6.99 13.01 9.55
C ASP A 146 -5.91 14.07 9.87
N GLY A 147 -4.98 13.78 10.78
CA GLY A 147 -3.82 14.62 11.07
C GLY A 147 -4.21 15.98 11.65
N ASP A 148 -3.85 17.05 10.96
CA ASP A 148 -4.23 18.43 11.29
C ASP A 148 -5.58 18.86 10.68
N GLY A 149 -6.31 17.92 10.07
CA GLY A 149 -7.59 18.16 9.38
C GLY A 149 -7.45 18.78 7.98
N SER A 150 -6.25 19.16 7.53
CA SER A 150 -6.10 19.93 6.27
C SER A 150 -4.92 19.50 5.40
N THR A 151 -3.69 19.52 5.91
CA THR A 151 -2.45 19.35 5.14
C THR A 151 -1.74 18.03 5.43
N THR A 152 -2.08 17.37 6.54
CA THR A 152 -1.42 16.15 6.98
C THR A 152 -2.40 15.03 7.33
N PHE A 153 -1.88 13.82 7.49
CA PHE A 153 -2.62 12.65 7.99
C PHE A 153 -1.67 11.73 8.79
N SER A 154 -2.22 10.77 9.53
CA SER A 154 -1.45 9.74 10.23
C SER A 154 -1.69 8.34 9.67
N LEU A 155 -0.66 7.49 9.75
CA LEU A 155 -0.68 6.13 9.22
C LEU A 155 -1.26 5.12 10.23
N PRO A 156 -1.76 3.96 9.78
CA PRO A 156 -1.99 2.82 10.66
C PRO A 156 -0.75 2.49 11.50
N ASN A 157 -0.95 1.89 12.67
CA ASN A 157 0.09 1.52 13.61
C ASN A 157 0.12 0.01 13.88
N TRP A 158 0.86 -0.72 13.03
CA TRP A 158 1.12 -2.15 13.22
C TRP A 158 2.15 -2.43 14.32
N TYR A 159 2.84 -1.41 14.82
CA TYR A 159 3.90 -1.54 15.82
C TYR A 159 3.37 -1.60 17.26
N LEU A 160 2.04 -1.54 17.44
CA LEU A 160 1.34 -1.85 18.69
C LEU A 160 1.13 -3.36 18.90
N GLY A 161 1.70 -4.22 18.06
CA GLY A 161 1.69 -5.68 18.26
C GLY A 161 0.48 -6.40 17.66
N HIS A 162 -0.26 -5.76 16.75
CA HIS A 162 -1.44 -6.38 16.12
C HIS A 162 -1.06 -7.46 15.11
N PHE A 163 -1.85 -8.53 15.08
CA PHE A 163 -1.81 -9.57 14.05
C PHE A 163 -2.91 -9.34 13.01
N ALA A 164 -2.63 -9.69 11.75
CA ALA A 164 -3.60 -9.60 10.68
C ALA A 164 -4.46 -10.87 10.60
N ARG A 165 -5.75 -10.69 10.31
CA ARG A 165 -6.67 -11.76 9.91
C ARG A 165 -7.60 -11.26 8.80
N GLY A 166 -8.20 -12.17 8.05
CA GLY A 166 -9.29 -11.80 7.14
C GLY A 166 -10.49 -11.25 7.93
N ASN A 167 -11.18 -10.25 7.38
CA ASN A 167 -12.31 -9.59 8.03
C ASN A 167 -13.50 -10.57 8.21
N PRO A 168 -13.81 -11.02 9.43
CA PRO A 168 -14.91 -11.96 9.65
C PRO A 168 -16.26 -11.25 9.55
N ALA A 169 -17.33 -12.03 9.34
CA ALA A 169 -18.68 -11.49 9.33
C ALA A 169 -19.04 -10.82 10.67
N GLY A 170 -19.65 -9.64 10.61
CA GLY A 170 -20.09 -8.90 11.80
C GLY A 170 -19.00 -8.09 12.52
N VAL A 171 -17.78 -8.03 11.97
CA VAL A 171 -16.69 -7.17 12.46
C VAL A 171 -16.45 -6.07 11.43
N ALA A 172 -16.27 -4.84 11.90
CA ALA A 172 -15.99 -3.72 11.00
C ALA A 172 -14.57 -3.85 10.43
N LEU A 173 -14.39 -3.50 9.16
CA LEU A 173 -13.05 -3.44 8.58
C LEU A 173 -12.21 -2.41 9.36
N GLY A 174 -11.02 -2.80 9.80
CA GLY A 174 -10.13 -1.95 10.61
C GLY A 174 -10.31 -2.09 12.12
N GLU A 175 -11.35 -2.78 12.59
CA GLU A 175 -11.55 -3.05 14.01
C GLU A 175 -10.43 -3.97 14.56
N THR A 176 -9.84 -3.58 15.69
CA THR A 176 -8.89 -4.43 16.43
C THR A 176 -9.61 -5.26 17.48
N GLN A 177 -9.09 -6.46 17.77
CA GLN A 177 -9.70 -7.42 18.70
C GLN A 177 -8.70 -7.79 19.79
N ASP A 178 -9.13 -7.83 21.05
CA ASP A 178 -8.30 -8.26 22.19
C ASP A 178 -8.07 -9.78 22.16
N SER A 179 -7.04 -10.24 22.85
CA SER A 179 -6.71 -11.66 23.02
C SER A 179 -7.82 -12.38 23.78
N GLN A 180 -8.36 -13.46 23.19
CA GLN A 180 -9.38 -14.27 23.86
C GLN A 180 -8.83 -15.10 25.03
N ASN A 181 -7.50 -15.24 25.17
CA ASN A 181 -6.92 -15.88 26.35
C ASN A 181 -7.24 -15.10 27.64
N LYS A 182 -7.53 -13.80 27.54
CA LYS A 182 -7.96 -12.97 28.66
C LYS A 182 -9.41 -13.21 29.07
N ALA A 183 -10.25 -13.72 28.16
CA ALA A 183 -11.68 -13.90 28.36
C ALA A 183 -12.04 -15.39 28.40
N HIS A 184 -11.63 -16.09 29.46
CA HIS A 184 -12.10 -17.45 29.72
C HIS A 184 -12.37 -17.68 31.22
N ALA A 185 -13.24 -18.64 31.52
CA ALA A 185 -13.56 -19.06 32.87
C ALA A 185 -13.02 -20.47 33.14
N HIS A 186 -12.52 -20.70 34.35
CA HIS A 186 -12.18 -22.04 34.82
C HIS A 186 -13.34 -22.63 35.62
N SER A 187 -13.74 -23.86 35.29
CA SER A 187 -14.63 -24.66 36.14
C SER A 187 -13.78 -25.61 37.00
N ILE A 188 -13.94 -25.53 38.32
CA ILE A 188 -13.33 -26.49 39.25
C ILE A 188 -14.43 -27.42 39.74
N ASN A 189 -14.35 -28.69 39.35
CA ASN A 189 -15.18 -29.77 39.90
C ASN A 189 -14.63 -30.17 41.27
N ILE A 190 -15.34 -29.80 42.34
CA ILE A 190 -15.02 -30.25 43.70
C ILE A 190 -16.03 -31.34 44.07
N ASN A 191 -15.54 -32.53 44.34
CA ASN A 191 -16.37 -33.64 44.83
C ASN A 191 -16.52 -33.47 46.35
N THR A 192 -17.63 -32.91 46.82
CA THR A 192 -17.87 -32.73 48.26
C THR A 192 -18.89 -33.77 48.75
N SER A 193 -18.44 -34.69 49.61
CA SER A 193 -19.33 -35.62 50.33
C SER A 193 -19.90 -35.03 51.63
N SER A 194 -19.49 -33.83 52.03
CA SER A 194 -19.98 -33.13 53.22
C SER A 194 -19.99 -31.62 52.98
N ALA A 195 -21.04 -30.95 53.45
CA ALA A 195 -21.37 -29.56 53.20
C ALA A 195 -20.24 -28.56 53.57
N ALA A 196 -19.54 -28.05 52.56
CA ALA A 196 -18.81 -26.79 52.66
C ALA A 196 -19.42 -25.85 51.62
N ALA A 197 -20.08 -24.78 52.08
CA ALA A 197 -20.77 -23.84 51.22
C ALA A 197 -19.74 -23.04 50.40
N VAL A 198 -19.81 -23.14 49.08
CA VAL A 198 -18.94 -22.40 48.16
C VAL A 198 -19.61 -21.06 47.86
N ALA A 199 -19.09 -19.96 48.42
CA ALA A 199 -19.55 -18.61 48.11
C ALA A 199 -18.63 -17.94 47.06
N PRO A 200 -19.18 -17.25 46.04
CA PRO A 200 -18.37 -16.48 45.10
C PRO A 200 -17.94 -15.18 45.76
N SER A 201 -16.69 -15.10 46.21
CA SER A 201 -16.10 -13.85 46.69
C SER A 201 -14.62 -13.77 46.27
N GLY A 202 -14.32 -12.91 45.28
CA GLY A 202 -12.96 -12.50 44.94
C GLY A 202 -12.14 -13.45 44.07
N SER A 203 -10.91 -13.03 43.75
CA SER A 203 -9.93 -13.70 42.88
C SER A 203 -9.24 -14.91 43.52
N GLY A 204 -9.90 -15.62 44.44
CA GLY A 204 -9.35 -16.78 45.12
C GLY A 204 -10.45 -17.64 45.74
N ARG A 205 -10.44 -18.94 45.43
CA ARG A 205 -11.36 -19.91 46.05
C ARG A 205 -10.76 -20.38 47.38
N TYR A 206 -11.47 -20.15 48.47
CA TYR A 206 -11.16 -20.77 49.77
C TYR A 206 -11.71 -22.21 49.77
N ILE A 207 -10.83 -23.21 49.93
CA ILE A 207 -11.23 -24.60 50.22
C ILE A 207 -11.08 -24.79 51.72
N GLU A 208 -12.18 -25.00 52.42
CA GLU A 208 -12.22 -25.18 53.87
C GLU A 208 -11.34 -26.37 54.29
N GLY A 209 -10.40 -26.15 55.21
CA GLY A 209 -9.42 -27.15 55.67
C GLY A 209 -8.05 -27.12 54.98
N PHE A 210 -7.85 -26.27 53.97
CA PHE A 210 -6.55 -26.08 53.30
C PHE A 210 -6.01 -24.67 53.55
N SER A 211 -5.02 -24.54 54.45
CA SER A 211 -4.43 -23.26 54.90
C SER A 211 -3.44 -22.62 53.91
N GLY A 212 -3.42 -23.06 52.65
CA GLY A 212 -2.55 -22.51 51.63
C GLY A 212 -3.32 -22.34 50.34
N GLY A 213 -3.77 -21.12 50.03
CA GLY A 213 -4.31 -20.84 48.70
C GLY A 213 -3.30 -21.33 47.65
N THR A 214 -3.71 -22.22 46.76
CA THR A 214 -2.90 -22.61 45.61
C THR A 214 -2.96 -21.47 44.59
N ALA A 215 -2.08 -20.48 44.77
CA ALA A 215 -1.80 -19.52 43.72
C ALA A 215 -0.96 -20.23 42.65
N THR A 216 -1.44 -20.25 41.41
CA THR A 216 -0.52 -20.43 40.28
C THR A 216 0.39 -19.21 40.29
N GLN A 217 1.71 -19.41 40.36
CA GLN A 217 2.64 -18.32 40.14
C GLN A 217 2.43 -17.79 38.72
N SER A 218 2.70 -16.50 38.51
CA SER A 218 2.69 -15.95 37.16
C SER A 218 3.80 -16.60 36.37
N GLU A 219 3.45 -17.44 35.40
CA GLU A 219 4.42 -17.99 34.44
C GLU A 219 4.16 -17.37 33.06
N GLY A 220 5.18 -16.70 32.52
CA GLY A 220 5.10 -15.95 31.27
C GLY A 220 5.43 -14.46 31.42
N GLY A 221 5.42 -13.74 30.30
CA GLY A 221 5.66 -12.28 30.24
C GLY A 221 4.35 -11.47 30.22
N THR A 222 4.47 -10.17 29.95
CA THR A 222 3.34 -9.22 29.88
C THR A 222 2.43 -9.39 28.66
N GLU A 223 2.80 -10.26 27.72
CA GLU A 223 2.09 -10.48 26.46
C GLU A 223 2.01 -11.98 26.16
N ALA A 224 0.80 -12.47 25.89
CA ALA A 224 0.58 -13.82 25.42
C ALA A 224 0.72 -13.88 23.89
N ARG A 225 1.87 -14.37 23.40
CA ARG A 225 2.13 -14.53 21.97
C ARG A 225 2.88 -15.83 21.65
N PRO A 226 2.68 -16.41 20.45
CA PRO A 226 3.56 -17.47 19.95
C PRO A 226 4.96 -16.93 19.63
N LYS A 227 5.91 -17.81 19.29
CA LYS A 227 7.21 -17.38 18.76
C LYS A 227 7.01 -16.51 17.51
N SER A 228 7.68 -15.37 17.44
CA SER A 228 7.58 -14.43 16.32
C SER A 228 8.96 -13.88 15.92
N GLY A 229 9.06 -13.35 14.70
CA GLY A 229 10.18 -12.53 14.24
C GLY A 229 9.72 -11.10 13.98
N ASN A 230 10.57 -10.12 14.30
CA ASN A 230 10.25 -8.71 14.12
C ASN A 230 10.74 -8.25 12.73
N ILE A 231 9.81 -7.85 11.88
CA ILE A 231 10.07 -7.29 10.55
C ILE A 231 9.43 -5.91 10.45
N ASN A 232 9.85 -5.12 9.46
CA ASN A 232 9.21 -3.84 9.23
C ASN A 232 7.86 -4.05 8.52
N ILE A 233 6.82 -3.42 9.06
CA ILE A 233 5.50 -3.35 8.43
C ILE A 233 5.36 -1.96 7.85
N CYS A 234 5.10 -1.90 6.55
CA CYS A 234 4.99 -0.66 5.80
C CYS A 234 3.65 -0.59 5.06
N ILE A 235 3.30 0.61 4.63
CA ILE A 235 2.20 0.89 3.71
C ILE A 235 2.78 1.41 2.39
N GLU A 236 2.29 0.85 1.28
CA GLU A 236 2.63 1.28 -0.07
C GLU A 236 2.04 2.67 -0.37
N ARG A 237 2.90 3.62 -0.74
CA ARG A 237 2.54 5.01 -1.04
C ARG A 237 1.80 5.17 -2.36
N GLY A 238 1.90 4.18 -3.25
CA GLY A 238 1.37 4.24 -4.60
C GLY A 238 2.24 4.99 -5.60
N LYS A 239 3.32 5.65 -5.15
CA LYS A 239 4.31 6.35 -5.97
C LYS A 239 5.65 6.49 -5.24
N ILE A 240 6.69 6.83 -5.98
CA ILE A 240 7.93 7.37 -5.40
C ILE A 240 7.74 8.89 -5.34
N PRO A 241 7.89 9.53 -4.18
CA PRO A 241 7.83 10.99 -4.09
C PRO A 241 8.99 11.63 -4.85
N VAL A 242 8.76 12.85 -5.34
CA VAL A 242 9.74 13.65 -6.07
C VAL A 242 10.17 14.83 -5.21
#